data_AF-A0A9Q3VBA9-F1
#
_entry.id   AF-A0A9Q3VBA9-F1
#
_cell.length_a   1.000
_cell.length_b   1.000
_cell.length_c   1.000
_cell.angle_alpha   90.00
_cell.angle_beta   90.00
_cell.angle_gamma   90.00
#
_symmetry.space_group_name_H-M   'P 1'
#
loop_
_entity.id
_entity.type
_entity.pdbx_description
1 polymer ?
#
loop_
_entity_poly.entity_id
_entity_poly.type
_entity_poly.pdbx_seq_one_letter_code
_entity_poly.pdbx_strand_id
1 'polypeptide(L)'
;MEQCKVCGKNLDIKVHDIIKRNQCSVMSQAPINKVCLCSKHSRYALDVRSKLYLQKKLFKLFSKKYYHKDEIEQLLRIDREDVDNLVRNLNWKKEGYENMEIVKTCMGGILYAK
;
A
#
# COMPACT_ATOMS: atom_id res chain seq x y z
N MET A 1 22.04 1.07 4.83
CA MET A 1 22.15 0.62 3.43
C MET A 1 20.88 -0.10 3.05
N GLU A 2 20.25 0.27 1.93
CA GLU A 2 19.11 -0.48 1.42
C GLU A 2 19.56 -1.81 0.82
N GLN A 3 18.80 -2.87 1.08
CA GLN A 3 19.08 -4.22 0.59
C GLN A 3 17.88 -4.72 -0.21
N CYS A 4 18.15 -5.53 -1.23
CA CYS A 4 17.11 -6.18 -2.01
C CYS A 4 16.25 -7.04 -1.09
N LYS A 5 14.93 -6.82 -1.09
CA LYS A 5 13.99 -7.55 -0.24
C LYS A 5 14.00 -9.07 -0.47
N VAL A 6 14.42 -9.51 -1.66
CA VAL A 6 14.42 -10.92 -2.07
C VAL A 6 15.74 -11.61 -1.72
N CYS A 7 16.89 -10.98 -1.98
CA CYS A 7 18.20 -11.63 -1.85
C CYS A 7 19.18 -10.98 -0.86
N GLY A 8 18.82 -9.87 -0.22
CA GLY A 8 19.65 -9.18 0.78
C GLY A 8 20.87 -8.43 0.25
N LYS A 9 21.18 -8.53 -1.05
CA LYS A 9 22.29 -7.79 -1.67
C LYS A 9 22.03 -6.29 -1.67
N ASN A 10 23.08 -5.48 -1.65
CA ASN A 10 23.05 -4.02 -1.64
C ASN A 10 23.54 -3.39 -2.96
N LEU A 11 23.77 -4.19 -4.01
CA LEU A 11 24.17 -3.72 -5.34
C LEU A 11 22.95 -3.47 -6.24
N ASP A 12 22.99 -2.38 -7.02
CA ASP A 12 21.97 -1.98 -8.01
C ASP A 12 20.54 -1.90 -7.45
N ILE A 13 20.41 -1.40 -6.22
CA ILE A 13 19.11 -1.28 -5.56
C ILE A 13 18.31 -0.10 -6.12
N LYS A 14 17.07 -0.40 -6.50
CA LYS A 14 16.07 0.59 -6.88
C LYS A 14 14.81 0.38 -6.05
N VAL A 15 14.14 1.49 -5.76
CA VAL A 15 12.84 1.50 -5.12
C VAL A 15 11.76 1.32 -6.18
N HIS A 16 10.82 0.41 -5.93
CA HIS A 16 9.69 0.15 -6.80
C HIS A 16 8.37 0.24 -6.04
N ASP A 17 7.34 0.72 -6.72
CA ASP A 17 5.95 0.61 -6.25
C ASP A 17 5.42 -0.81 -6.46
N ILE A 18 4.77 -1.35 -5.43
CA ILE A 18 4.04 -2.62 -5.49
C ILE A 18 2.69 -2.40 -6.21
N ILE A 19 1.89 -1.44 -5.75
CA ILE A 19 0.69 -0.96 -6.44
C ILE A 19 1.10 0.21 -7.33
N LYS A 20 0.91 0.05 -8.64
CA LYS A 20 1.29 1.07 -9.62
C LYS A 20 0.35 2.28 -9.56
N ARG A 21 0.86 3.45 -9.97
CA ARG A 21 0.11 4.71 -10.03
C ARG A 21 -1.22 4.60 -10.80
N ASN A 22 -1.28 3.81 -11.86
CA ASN A 22 -2.50 3.59 -12.64
C ASN A 22 -3.54 2.69 -11.93
N GLN A 23 -3.14 1.94 -10.90
CA GLN A 23 -4.04 1.14 -10.08
C GLN A 23 -4.55 1.92 -8.87
N CYS A 24 -3.66 2.68 -8.21
CA CYS A 24 -4.01 3.61 -7.15
C CYS A 24 -2.93 4.71 -7.08
N SER A 25 -3.26 5.92 -7.51
CA SER A 25 -2.29 7.01 -7.62
C SER A 25 -1.73 7.41 -6.26
N VAL A 26 -2.60 7.53 -5.25
CA VAL A 26 -2.29 7.91 -3.86
C VAL A 26 -1.22 7.01 -3.25
N MET A 27 -1.27 5.70 -3.52
CA MET A 27 -0.28 4.75 -2.97
C MET A 27 1.15 5.00 -3.49
N SER A 28 1.33 5.81 -4.54
CA SER A 28 2.68 6.22 -4.98
C SER A 28 3.37 7.11 -3.95
N GLN A 29 2.62 7.80 -3.09
CA GLN A 29 3.15 8.62 -2.00
C GLN A 29 3.36 7.82 -0.71
N ALA A 30 2.57 6.77 -0.50
CA ALA A 30 2.61 5.95 0.72
C ALA A 30 3.91 5.13 0.80
N PRO A 31 4.78 5.32 1.83
CA PRO A 31 6.02 4.56 1.96
C PRO A 31 5.82 3.04 2.08
N ILE A 32 4.67 2.61 2.60
CA ILE A 32 4.32 1.18 2.74
C ILE A 32 4.21 0.45 1.38
N ASN A 33 3.92 1.20 0.30
CA ASN A 33 3.83 0.68 -1.06
C ASN A 33 5.19 0.47 -1.74
N LYS A 34 6.27 0.95 -1.13
CA LYS A 34 7.62 0.92 -1.69
C LYS A 34 8.34 -0.38 -1.32
N VAL A 35 9.12 -0.92 -2.26
CA VAL A 35 10.00 -2.07 -2.04
C VAL A 35 11.35 -1.87 -2.74
N CYS A 36 12.43 -2.14 -2.01
CA CYS A 36 13.80 -2.07 -2.53
C CYS A 36 14.16 -3.40 -3.21
N LEU A 37 14.51 -3.38 -4.49
CA LEU A 37 14.86 -4.56 -5.27
C LEU A 37 16.13 -4.28 -6.10
N CYS A 38 16.98 -5.30 -6.26
CA CYS A 38 18.08 -5.22 -7.21
C CYS A 38 17.55 -5.43 -8.65
N SER A 39 18.35 -5.05 -9.64
CA SER A 39 18.05 -5.22 -11.07
C SER A 39 17.48 -6.60 -11.43
N LYS A 40 18.08 -7.67 -10.88
CA LYS A 40 17.65 -9.08 -11.10
C LYS A 40 16.26 -9.40 -10.55
N HIS A 41 15.85 -8.76 -9.47
CA HIS A 41 14.57 -9.01 -8.80
C HIS A 41 13.54 -7.89 -9.01
N SER A 42 13.81 -6.90 -9.85
CA SER A 42 12.88 -5.80 -10.16
C SER A 42 11.48 -6.27 -10.55
N ARG A 43 11.37 -7.38 -11.29
CA ARG A 43 10.10 -8.02 -11.69
C ARG A 43 9.27 -8.56 -10.51
N TYR A 44 9.88 -8.78 -9.34
CA TYR A 44 9.16 -9.22 -8.13
C TYR A 44 8.08 -8.22 -7.70
N ALA A 45 8.27 -6.92 -7.93
CA ALA A 45 7.24 -5.92 -7.63
C ALA A 45 5.96 -6.08 -8.47
N LEU A 46 6.01 -6.85 -9.56
CA LEU A 46 4.85 -7.16 -10.41
C LEU A 46 4.19 -8.50 -10.02
N ASP A 47 4.87 -9.31 -9.20
CA ASP A 47 4.42 -10.62 -8.76
C ASP A 47 3.26 -10.49 -7.76
N VAL A 48 2.25 -11.35 -7.89
CA VAL A 48 1.14 -11.48 -6.94
C VAL A 48 1.61 -11.68 -5.49
N ARG A 49 2.76 -12.32 -5.28
CA ARG A 49 3.36 -12.51 -3.94
C ARG A 49 3.68 -11.18 -3.27
N SER A 50 4.17 -10.19 -4.02
CA SER A 50 4.47 -8.86 -3.50
C SER A 50 3.18 -8.12 -3.09
N LYS A 51 2.11 -8.28 -3.88
CA LYS A 51 0.79 -7.71 -3.59
C LYS A 51 0.15 -8.36 -2.37
N LEU A 52 0.21 -9.69 -2.25
CA LEU A 52 -0.24 -10.42 -1.05
C LEU A 52 0.52 -9.98 0.19
N TYR A 53 1.83 -9.72 0.09
CA TYR A 53 2.63 -9.22 1.19
C TYR A 53 2.19 -7.81 1.62
N LEU A 54 1.97 -6.90 0.67
CA LEU A 54 1.45 -5.57 0.95
C LEU A 54 0.04 -5.62 1.57
N GLN A 55 -0.86 -6.44 1.01
CA GLN A 55 -2.22 -6.61 1.53
C GLN A 55 -2.21 -7.05 2.99
N LYS A 56 -1.39 -8.05 3.34
CA LYS A 56 -1.22 -8.50 4.73
C LYS A 56 -0.70 -7.38 5.64
N LYS A 57 0.25 -6.58 5.16
CA LYS A 57 0.74 -5.41 5.90
C LYS A 57 -0.36 -4.38 6.12
N LEU A 58 -1.15 -4.07 5.10
CA LEU A 58 -2.25 -3.11 5.19
C LEU A 58 -3.33 -3.58 6.16
N PHE A 59 -3.74 -4.86 6.13
CA PHE A 59 -4.69 -5.37 7.14
C PHE A 59 -4.13 -5.36 8.56
N LYS A 60 -2.81 -5.59 8.72
CA LYS A 60 -2.17 -5.45 10.03
C LYS A 60 -2.12 -3.98 10.50
N LEU A 61 -1.87 -3.06 9.57
CA LEU A 61 -1.85 -1.61 9.83
C LEU A 61 -3.25 -1.12 10.21
N PHE A 62 -4.26 -1.52 9.44
CA PHE A 62 -5.67 -1.21 9.65
C PHE A 62 -6.40 -2.30 10.46
N SER A 63 -5.91 -2.56 11.69
CA SER A 63 -6.42 -3.60 12.59
C SER A 63 -7.79 -3.33 13.24
N LYS A 64 -8.15 -2.07 13.53
CA LYS A 64 -9.50 -1.63 13.92
C LYS A 64 -10.50 -1.81 12.77
N LYS A 65 -11.80 -1.84 13.09
CA LYS A 65 -12.88 -1.95 12.10
C LYS A 65 -13.12 -0.67 11.30
N TYR A 66 -12.98 0.50 11.94
CA TYR A 66 -13.23 1.81 11.32
C TYR A 66 -12.07 2.78 11.57
N TYR A 67 -11.91 3.73 10.64
CA TYR A 67 -10.90 4.78 10.70
C TYR A 67 -11.42 6.14 10.25
N HIS A 68 -10.97 7.17 10.93
CA HIS A 68 -11.09 8.56 10.49
C HIS A 68 -9.96 8.92 9.52
N LYS A 69 -10.16 9.98 8.73
CA LYS A 69 -9.16 10.45 7.76
C LYS A 69 -7.80 10.76 8.41
N ASP A 70 -7.80 11.39 9.58
CA ASP A 70 -6.56 11.73 10.32
C ASP A 70 -5.76 10.47 10.70
N GLU A 71 -6.45 9.39 11.05
CA GLU A 71 -5.80 8.10 11.34
C GLU A 71 -5.23 7.47 10.07
N ILE A 72 -5.97 7.53 8.95
CA ILE A 72 -5.51 7.02 7.64
C ILE A 72 -4.25 7.78 7.20
N GLU A 73 -4.26 9.11 7.33
CA GLU A 73 -3.14 10.01 7.04
C GLU A 73 -1.88 9.59 7.80
N GLN A 74 -2.01 9.42 9.12
CA GLN A 74 -0.91 9.04 10.00
C GLN A 74 -0.39 7.61 9.71
N LEU A 75 -1.29 6.66 9.48
CA LEU A 75 -0.94 5.26 9.25
C LEU A 75 -0.25 5.06 7.90
N LEU A 76 -0.77 5.68 6.83
CA LEU A 76 -0.19 5.58 5.49
C LEU A 76 0.96 6.56 5.26
N ARG A 77 1.09 7.59 6.11
CA ARG A 77 2.09 8.68 6.00
C ARG A 77 2.01 9.38 4.65
N ILE A 78 0.79 9.77 4.28
CA ILE A 78 0.45 10.55 3.09
C ILE A 78 -0.19 11.86 3.53
N ASP A 79 -0.34 12.82 2.62
CA ASP A 79 -0.99 14.09 2.97
C ASP A 79 -2.52 13.97 3.01
N ARG A 80 -3.17 15.01 3.51
CA ARG A 80 -4.62 15.06 3.63
C ARG A 80 -5.34 14.99 2.29
N GLU A 81 -4.80 15.62 1.25
CA GLU A 81 -5.40 15.64 -0.09
C GLU A 81 -5.43 14.22 -0.69
N ASP A 82 -4.36 13.47 -0.51
CA ASP A 82 -4.25 12.07 -0.89
C ASP A 82 -5.24 11.19 -0.12
N VAL A 83 -5.43 11.43 1.19
CA VAL A 83 -6.46 10.72 1.97
C VAL A 83 -7.86 11.03 1.42
N ASP A 84 -8.16 12.29 1.16
CA ASP A 84 -9.45 12.71 0.60
C ASP A 84 -9.71 12.05 -0.76
N ASN A 85 -8.69 11.95 -1.61
CA ASN A 85 -8.77 11.24 -2.88
C ASN A 85 -8.95 9.72 -2.70
N LEU A 86 -8.26 9.11 -1.73
CA LEU A 86 -8.34 7.68 -1.43
C LEU A 86 -9.76 7.29 -0.99
N VAL A 87 -10.38 8.08 -0.12
CA VAL A 87 -11.67 7.74 0.48
C VAL A 87 -12.87 8.35 -0.23
N ARG A 88 -12.67 9.10 -1.32
CA ARG A 88 -13.72 9.86 -2.03
C ARG A 88 -14.95 9.03 -2.41
N ASN A 89 -14.74 7.77 -2.77
CA ASN A 89 -15.81 6.86 -3.20
C ASN A 89 -16.22 5.86 -2.10
N LEU A 90 -15.68 6.00 -0.88
CA LEU A 90 -16.00 5.13 0.24
C LEU A 90 -17.18 5.67 1.04
N ASN A 91 -18.01 4.76 1.53
CA ASN A 91 -19.14 5.12 2.38
C ASN A 91 -18.66 5.46 3.79
N TRP A 92 -18.88 6.71 4.21
CA TRP A 92 -18.69 7.13 5.59
C TRP A 92 -19.77 6.53 6.50
N LYS A 93 -19.36 5.93 7.62
CA LYS A 93 -20.25 5.51 8.72
C LYS A 93 -20.05 6.42 9.92
N LYS A 94 -20.94 6.34 10.92
CA LYS A 94 -20.85 7.16 12.15
C LYS A 94 -19.49 6.99 12.83
N GLU A 95 -18.91 5.80 12.73
CA GLU A 95 -17.64 5.38 13.31
C GLU A 95 -16.43 5.59 12.37
N GLY A 96 -16.64 5.96 11.11
CA GLY A 96 -15.58 6.19 10.11
C GLY A 96 -15.68 5.29 8.87
N TYR A 97 -14.56 5.17 8.14
CA TYR A 97 -14.43 4.31 6.96
C TYR A 97 -14.04 2.88 7.37
N GLU A 98 -14.69 1.88 6.78
CA GLU A 98 -14.43 0.46 7.10
C GLU A 98 -13.05 0.01 6.58
N ASN A 99 -12.33 -0.75 7.42
CA ASN A 99 -10.95 -1.16 7.12
C ASN A 99 -10.83 -1.96 5.82
N MET A 100 -11.79 -2.85 5.54
CA MET A 100 -11.79 -3.69 4.34
C MET A 100 -11.86 -2.83 3.07
N GLU A 101 -12.70 -1.78 3.08
CA GLU A 101 -12.86 -0.87 1.95
C GLU A 101 -11.62 0.01 1.75
N ILE A 102 -11.00 0.48 2.85
CA ILE A 102 -9.72 1.21 2.79
C ILE A 102 -8.64 0.33 2.18
N VAL A 103 -8.45 -0.90 2.70
CA VAL A 103 -7.41 -1.82 2.21
C VAL A 103 -7.65 -2.19 0.76
N LYS A 104 -8.90 -2.51 0.37
CA LYS A 104 -9.26 -2.80 -1.02
C LYS A 104 -8.92 -1.63 -1.94
N THR A 105 -9.18 -0.41 -1.52
CA THR A 105 -8.88 0.80 -2.32
C THR A 105 -7.37 1.02 -2.45
N CYS A 106 -6.61 0.87 -1.35
CA CYS A 106 -5.14 0.89 -1.39
C CYS A 106 -4.58 -0.16 -2.36
N MET A 107 -5.21 -1.32 -2.47
CA MET A 107 -4.80 -2.40 -3.38
C MET A 107 -5.24 -2.19 -4.84
N GLY A 108 -5.81 -1.03 -5.18
CA GLY A 108 -6.33 -0.73 -6.51
C GLY A 108 -7.65 -1.43 -6.84
N GLY A 109 -8.49 -1.64 -5.83
CA GLY A 109 -9.83 -2.23 -5.96
C GLY A 109 -9.89 -3.76 -5.90
N ILE A 110 -8.74 -4.44 -5.83
CA ILE A 110 -8.65 -5.91 -5.89
C ILE A 110 -7.99 -6.43 -4.60
N LEU A 111 -8.66 -7.38 -3.94
CA LEU A 111 -8.04 -8.20 -2.90
C LEU A 111 -7.55 -9.51 -3.52
N TYR A 112 -6.34 -9.90 -3.16
CA TYR A 112 -5.67 -11.08 -3.67
C TYR A 112 -5.88 -12.23 -2.70
N ALA A 113 -6.28 -13.39 -3.22
CA ALA A 113 -6.33 -14.67 -2.51
C ALA A 113 -5.15 -15.56 -2.93
N LYS A 114 -4.86 -16.58 -2.13
CA LYS A 114 -3.85 -17.60 -2.47
C LYS A 114 -4.52 -18.75 -3.22
#